data_AF-A0A6J1WJ95-F1
#
_entry.id   AF-A0A6J1WJ95-F1
#
_cell.length_a   1.000
_cell.length_b   1.000
_cell.length_c   1.000
_cell.angle_alpha   90.00
_cell.angle_beta   90.00
_cell.angle_gamma   90.00
#
_symmetry.space_group_name_H-M   'P 1'
#
loop_
_entity.id
_entity.type
_entity.pdbx_description
1 polymer ?
#
loop_
_entity_poly.entity_id
_entity_poly.type
_entity_poly.pdbx_seq_one_letter_code
_entity_poly.pdbx_strand_id
1 'polypeptide(L)'
;MESAGVPVSPYAPQTYDAVWAIALALSKAENLWRNLAMTDNNGTSHKRGWKLGLGHFDYDRKDMAEEFLNQLANLSFLGVSGPVSFNGADRIGTSAFYQIQGGRPKTVALYTHGRELRCKDCARPQWAGGIPAARRVLVLRVDSVWAPARLAVATLAAAGVALALAFLVFNLHYSKRRSIKLSSPRLNNMTLIGCVLVYTAVALLGVDNATLPSFVPFSAMCTGRVYILSAGFSLAFGSMFAKTYRVHRIFIRYVFTINVPCTVINLEAILSVLFIRRLPLERQFK
;
A
#
# COMPACT_ATOMS: atom_id res chain seq x y z
N MET A 1 26.61 39.97 36.42
CA MET A 1 27.13 38.71 36.99
C MET A 1 28.26 38.09 36.14
N GLU A 2 29.00 38.88 35.35
CA GLU A 2 30.18 38.42 34.59
C GLU A 2 31.53 38.67 35.29
N SER A 3 31.52 39.20 36.53
CA SER A 3 32.75 39.66 37.20
C SER A 3 33.44 38.61 38.08
N ALA A 4 33.00 37.36 38.05
CA ALA A 4 33.68 36.26 38.74
C ALA A 4 33.74 35.09 37.77
N GLY A 5 34.95 34.61 37.44
CA GLY A 5 35.23 33.59 36.40
C GLY A 5 34.69 32.18 36.70
N VAL A 6 33.50 32.07 37.29
CA VAL A 6 32.79 30.81 37.52
C VAL A 6 31.87 30.56 36.32
N PRO A 7 31.95 29.39 35.67
CA PRO A 7 31.06 29.06 34.57
C PRO A 7 29.61 29.01 35.06
N VAL A 8 28.73 29.81 34.44
CA VAL A 8 27.31 29.83 34.76
C VAL A 8 26.64 28.61 34.13
N SER A 9 26.01 27.78 34.97
CA SER A 9 25.23 26.63 34.51
C SER A 9 24.00 27.10 33.73
N PRO A 10 23.63 26.45 32.60
CA PRO A 10 22.40 26.74 31.88
C PRO A 10 21.13 26.48 32.72
N TYR A 11 21.26 25.78 33.86
CA TYR A 11 20.19 25.48 34.79
C TYR A 11 20.05 26.50 35.94
N ALA A 12 20.96 27.47 36.04
CA ALA A 12 20.96 28.43 37.14
C ALA A 12 19.64 29.22 37.26
N PRO A 13 19.02 29.71 36.16
CA PRO A 13 17.71 30.37 36.23
C PRO A 13 16.60 29.47 36.79
N GLN A 14 16.60 28.19 36.44
CA GLN A 14 15.60 27.21 36.88
C GLN A 14 15.78 26.90 38.37
N THR A 15 17.01 26.79 38.85
CA THR A 15 17.30 26.61 40.28
C THR A 15 16.86 27.83 41.08
N TYR A 16 17.11 29.04 40.58
CA TYR A 16 16.67 30.28 41.22
C TYR A 16 15.15 30.33 41.33
N ASP A 17 14.45 30.02 40.23
CA ASP A 17 12.99 30.00 40.20
C ASP A 17 12.41 28.89 41.09
N ALA A 18 13.11 27.76 41.27
CA ALA A 18 12.67 26.69 42.17
C ALA A 18 12.67 27.14 43.64
N VAL A 19 13.69 27.88 44.07
CA VAL A 19 13.73 28.44 45.43
C VAL A 19 12.59 29.45 45.63
N TRP A 20 12.32 30.29 44.63
CA TRP A 20 11.18 31.20 44.66
C TRP A 20 9.84 30.49 44.68
N ALA A 21 9.70 29.39 43.94
CA ALA A 21 8.47 28.60 43.94
C ALA A 21 8.19 28.01 45.34
N ILE A 22 9.22 27.48 46.00
CA ILE A 22 9.14 27.00 47.39
C ILE A 22 8.72 28.13 48.33
N ALA A 23 9.40 29.28 48.26
CA ALA A 23 9.12 30.42 49.13
C ALA A 23 7.68 30.93 48.96
N LEU A 24 7.20 31.06 47.72
CA LEU A 24 5.84 31.51 47.42
C LEU A 24 4.78 30.49 47.87
N ALA A 25 5.01 29.20 47.66
CA ALA A 25 4.09 28.15 48.11
C ALA A 25 3.96 28.12 49.63
N LEU A 26 5.10 28.17 50.35
CA LEU A 26 5.11 28.21 51.82
C LEU A 26 4.44 29.47 52.36
N SER A 27 4.71 30.63 51.76
CA SER A 27 4.08 31.89 52.16
C SER A 27 2.56 31.85 51.99
N LYS A 28 2.05 31.27 50.89
CA LYS A 28 0.61 31.11 50.67
C LYS A 28 -0.02 30.14 51.67
N ALA A 29 0.63 29.01 51.96
CA ALA A 29 0.16 28.05 52.95
C ALA A 29 0.07 28.67 54.35
N GLU A 30 1.10 29.39 54.78
CA GLU A 30 1.12 30.09 56.07
C GLU A 30 -0.01 31.13 56.17
N ASN A 31 -0.21 31.93 55.12
CA ASN A 31 -1.28 32.93 55.10
C ASN A 31 -2.67 32.27 55.15
N LEU A 32 -2.87 31.14 54.46
CA LEU A 32 -4.11 30.38 54.52
C LEU A 32 -4.38 29.88 55.95
N TRP A 33 -3.39 29.28 56.59
CA TRP A 33 -3.50 28.78 57.96
C TRP A 33 -3.77 29.88 58.98
N ARG A 34 -3.12 31.04 58.83
CA ARG A 34 -3.39 32.23 59.66
C ARG A 34 -4.82 32.72 59.52
N ASN A 35 -5.35 32.75 58.30
CA ASN A 35 -6.73 33.17 58.05
C ASN A 35 -7.74 32.19 58.64
N LEU A 36 -7.49 30.88 58.51
CA LEU A 36 -8.33 29.83 59.11
C LEU A 36 -8.33 29.90 60.65
N ALA A 37 -7.17 30.19 61.25
CA ALA A 37 -7.07 30.39 62.69
C ALA A 37 -7.86 31.62 63.18
N MET A 38 -7.98 32.67 62.37
CA MET A 38 -8.79 33.85 62.71
C MET A 38 -10.31 33.60 62.63
N THR A 39 -10.77 32.75 61.71
CA THR A 39 -12.21 32.43 61.56
C THR A 39 -12.77 31.49 62.64
N ASP A 40 -11.92 30.70 63.30
CA ASP A 40 -12.31 29.72 64.34
C ASP A 40 -12.67 30.39 65.70
N ASN A 41 -12.40 31.70 65.85
CA ASN A 41 -12.65 32.44 67.09
C ASN A 41 -14.13 32.81 67.34
N ASN A 42 -15.04 32.59 66.37
CA ASN A 42 -16.45 33.04 66.46
C ASN A 42 -17.47 31.94 66.82
N GLY A 43 -17.06 30.72 67.15
CA GLY A 43 -18.03 29.69 67.55
C GLY A 43 -17.43 28.34 67.93
N THR A 44 -17.33 28.11 69.24
CA THR A 44 -17.42 26.79 69.90
C THR A 44 -16.77 25.59 69.19
N SER A 45 -15.44 25.45 69.27
CA SER A 45 -14.79 24.16 69.52
C SER A 45 -13.30 24.31 69.79
N HIS A 46 -12.95 24.18 71.06
CA HIS A 46 -11.59 23.90 71.52
C HIS A 46 -10.95 22.77 70.70
N LYS A 47 -9.75 23.04 70.17
CA LYS A 47 -8.70 22.09 69.73
C LYS A 47 -8.49 21.82 68.21
N ARG A 48 -8.74 22.74 67.28
CA ARG A 48 -8.15 22.64 65.90
C ARG A 48 -7.24 23.79 65.48
N GLY A 49 -7.47 25.04 65.90
CA GLY A 49 -6.68 26.19 65.42
C GLY A 49 -5.20 26.33 65.87
N TRP A 50 -4.69 25.49 66.78
CA TRP A 50 -3.38 25.66 67.44
C TRP A 50 -2.25 24.80 66.85
N LYS A 51 -2.50 24.11 65.73
CA LYS A 51 -1.49 23.31 65.02
C LYS A 51 -1.39 23.62 63.51
N LEU A 52 -1.90 24.78 63.08
CA LEU A 52 -1.76 25.21 61.69
C LEU A 52 -0.74 26.37 61.62
N GLY A 53 0.36 26.13 60.91
CA GLY A 53 1.50 27.04 60.82
C GLY A 53 2.81 26.27 60.59
N LEU A 54 3.76 26.89 59.88
CA LEU A 54 5.06 26.23 59.58
C LEU A 54 5.85 25.84 60.83
N GLY A 55 5.66 26.54 61.96
CA GLY A 55 6.36 26.25 63.23
C GLY A 55 5.99 24.90 63.87
N HIS A 56 4.92 24.25 63.42
CA HIS A 56 4.45 22.95 63.92
C HIS A 56 4.60 21.84 62.87
N PHE A 57 5.68 21.90 62.09
CA PHE A 57 6.01 20.89 61.09
C PHE A 57 6.28 19.51 61.72
N ASP A 58 5.76 18.46 61.11
CA ASP A 58 5.93 17.06 61.50
C ASP A 58 5.92 16.19 60.23
N TYR A 59 6.71 15.11 60.19
CA TYR A 59 6.83 14.24 59.02
C TYR A 59 5.61 13.34 58.83
N ASP A 60 4.85 13.04 59.89
CA ASP A 60 3.65 12.20 59.82
C ASP A 60 2.40 12.95 59.34
N ARG A 61 2.51 14.28 59.18
CA ARG A 61 1.41 15.18 58.84
C ARG A 61 1.17 15.26 57.34
N LYS A 62 0.32 14.35 56.85
CA LYS A 62 -0.17 14.32 55.46
C LYS A 62 -0.97 15.56 55.08
N ASP A 63 -1.65 16.17 56.03
CA ASP A 63 -2.43 17.40 55.86
C ASP A 63 -1.58 18.57 55.35
N MET A 64 -0.37 18.76 55.90
CA MET A 64 0.53 19.81 55.39
C MET A 64 1.08 19.49 54.02
N ALA A 65 1.42 18.22 53.78
CA ALA A 65 1.94 17.79 52.50
C ALA A 65 0.92 18.02 51.38
N GLU A 66 -0.34 17.65 51.61
CA GLU A 66 -1.46 17.90 50.69
C GLU A 66 -1.66 19.40 50.45
N GLU A 67 -1.59 20.23 51.49
CA GLU A 67 -1.73 21.68 51.34
C GLU A 67 -0.57 22.30 50.53
N PHE A 68 0.68 21.91 50.80
CA PHE A 68 1.82 22.37 50.01
C PHE A 68 1.72 21.96 48.54
N LEU A 69 1.28 20.75 48.27
CA LEU A 69 1.04 20.28 46.90
C LEU A 69 -0.08 21.09 46.21
N ASN A 70 -1.16 21.40 46.93
CA ASN A 70 -2.25 22.24 46.41
C ASN A 70 -1.78 23.67 46.10
N GLN A 71 -0.97 24.27 46.98
CA GLN A 71 -0.40 25.60 46.76
C GLN A 71 0.57 25.63 45.58
N LEU A 72 1.38 24.57 45.41
CA LEU A 72 2.28 24.42 44.26
C LEU A 72 1.52 24.20 42.95
N ALA A 73 0.47 23.37 42.96
CA ALA A 73 -0.36 23.11 41.79
C ALA A 73 -1.04 24.39 41.25
N ASN A 74 -1.47 25.28 42.15
CA ASN A 74 -2.08 26.56 41.80
C ASN A 74 -1.08 27.72 41.69
N LEU A 75 0.22 27.44 41.75
CA LEU A 75 1.25 28.46 41.67
C LEU A 75 1.48 28.87 40.21
N SER A 76 1.35 30.18 39.95
CA SER A 76 1.80 30.80 38.71
C SER A 76 2.50 32.11 39.01
N PHE A 77 3.72 32.28 38.48
CA PHE A 77 4.47 33.53 38.61
C PHE A 77 5.47 33.68 37.46
N LEU A 78 5.97 34.90 37.27
CA LEU A 78 7.01 35.20 36.29
C LEU A 78 8.39 35.08 36.96
N GLY A 79 9.13 34.04 36.63
CA GLY A 79 10.50 33.81 37.10
C GLY A 79 11.54 34.33 36.10
N VAL A 80 12.82 34.15 36.43
CA VAL A 80 13.96 34.53 35.57
C VAL A 80 14.01 33.68 34.31
N SER A 81 13.60 32.41 34.40
CA SER A 81 13.51 31.51 33.24
C SER A 81 12.19 31.66 32.45
N GLY A 82 11.35 32.63 32.80
CA GLY A 82 10.05 32.88 32.18
C GLY A 82 8.88 32.49 33.09
N PRO A 83 7.66 32.36 32.55
CA PRO A 83 6.50 31.96 33.35
C PRO A 83 6.72 30.57 33.94
N VAL A 84 6.44 30.43 35.23
CA VAL A 84 6.54 29.19 35.99
C VAL A 84 5.13 28.76 36.36
N SER A 85 4.75 27.57 35.94
CA SER A 85 3.54 26.88 36.37
C SER A 85 3.75 25.36 36.29
N PHE A 86 2.92 24.61 36.99
CA PHE A 86 3.04 23.16 37.12
C PHE A 86 1.79 22.45 36.60
N ASN A 87 1.99 21.29 36.00
CA ASN A 87 0.94 20.34 35.65
C ASN A 87 1.29 18.99 36.27
N GLY A 88 0.65 18.67 37.39
CA GLY A 88 1.09 17.56 38.24
C GLY A 88 2.49 17.83 38.80
N ALA A 89 3.42 16.90 38.59
CA ALA A 89 4.81 17.06 39.01
C ALA A 89 5.66 17.87 38.02
N ASP A 90 5.18 18.08 36.79
CA ASP A 90 5.97 18.63 35.70
C ASP A 90 5.82 20.14 35.58
N ARG A 91 6.93 20.84 35.37
CA ARG A 91 6.91 22.25 35.02
C ARG A 91 6.47 22.43 33.57
N ILE A 92 5.49 23.29 33.34
CA ILE A 92 5.13 23.75 31.99
C ILE A 92 6.21 24.74 31.53
N GLY A 93 7.08 24.31 30.62
CA GLY A 93 8.15 25.10 30.04
C GLY A 93 7.87 25.55 28.61
N THR A 94 8.77 26.40 28.09
CA THR A 94 8.82 26.71 26.66
C THR A 94 9.80 25.77 25.97
N SER A 95 9.34 25.08 24.93
CA SER A 95 10.18 24.22 24.08
C SER A 95 10.75 25.04 22.92
N ALA A 96 12.05 24.92 22.69
CA ALA A 96 12.73 25.56 21.56
C ALA A 96 13.13 24.51 20.52
N PHE A 97 12.79 24.78 19.27
CA PHE A 97 13.17 23.95 18.14
C PHE A 97 14.35 24.57 17.40
N TYR A 98 15.37 23.76 17.12
CA TYR A 98 16.57 24.18 16.42
C TYR A 98 16.68 23.44 15.10
N GLN A 99 17.15 24.15 14.07
CA GLN A 99 17.53 23.57 12.80
C GLN A 99 18.97 23.97 12.46
N ILE A 100 19.77 23.00 12.04
CA ILE A 100 21.12 23.29 11.54
C ILE A 100 20.99 23.86 10.13
N GLN A 101 21.36 25.13 9.96
CA GLN A 101 21.35 25.84 8.67
C GLN A 101 22.74 26.43 8.41
N GLY A 102 23.39 26.02 7.32
CA GLY A 102 24.75 26.48 7.00
C GLY A 102 25.78 26.10 8.07
N GLY A 103 25.63 24.92 8.69
CA GLY A 103 26.54 24.42 9.73
C GLY A 103 26.35 25.03 11.12
N ARG A 104 25.38 25.95 11.32
CA ARG A 104 25.09 26.55 12.62
C ARG A 104 23.68 26.21 13.09
N PRO A 105 23.46 25.93 14.39
CA PRO A 105 22.12 25.76 14.93
C PRO A 105 21.41 27.13 14.95
N LYS A 106 20.22 27.19 14.35
CA LYS A 106 19.33 28.36 14.41
C LYS A 106 18.02 27.95 15.03
N THR A 107 17.50 28.75 15.94
CA THR A 107 16.15 28.56 16.50
C THR A 107 15.12 28.84 15.42
N VAL A 108 14.20 27.91 15.20
CA VAL A 108 13.14 28.03 14.18
C VAL A 108 11.77 28.29 14.77
N ALA A 109 11.49 27.77 15.96
CA ALA A 109 10.20 27.94 16.63
C ALA A 109 10.35 27.85 18.15
N LEU A 110 9.48 28.57 18.85
CA LEU A 110 9.28 28.47 20.29
C LEU A 110 7.83 28.05 20.53
N TYR A 111 7.62 27.11 21.43
CA TYR A 111 6.30 26.56 21.72
C TYR A 111 6.06 26.53 23.22
N THR A 112 4.93 27.08 23.67
CA THR A 112 4.52 27.05 25.07
C THR A 112 3.05 26.72 25.21
N HIS A 113 2.71 25.83 26.13
CA HIS A 113 1.33 25.55 26.55
C HIS A 113 0.31 25.42 25.40
N GLY A 114 0.62 24.61 24.38
CA GLY A 114 -0.30 24.38 23.27
C GLY A 114 -0.27 25.44 22.16
N ARG A 115 0.57 26.48 22.27
CA ARG A 115 0.60 27.64 21.36
C ARG A 115 2.01 27.96 20.89
N GLU A 116 2.13 28.36 19.63
CA GLU A 116 3.37 28.87 19.07
C GLU A 116 3.63 30.31 19.55
N LEU A 117 4.84 30.55 20.05
CA LEU A 117 5.31 31.87 20.45
C LEU A 117 5.89 32.60 19.24
N ARG A 118 5.44 33.83 19.02
CA ARG A 118 6.04 34.71 18.01
C ARG A 118 7.43 35.14 18.44
N CYS A 119 8.42 34.67 17.71
CA CYS A 119 9.83 34.95 17.93
C CYS A 119 10.39 35.77 16.77
N LYS A 120 10.88 36.98 17.05
CA LYS A 120 11.43 37.88 16.02
C LYS A 120 12.77 37.41 15.46
N ASP A 121 13.57 36.77 16.32
CA ASP A 121 14.91 36.28 15.98
C ASP A 121 14.92 34.85 15.43
N CYS A 122 13.74 34.24 15.26
CA CYS A 122 13.64 32.88 14.78
C CYS A 122 13.82 32.81 13.26
N ALA A 123 14.68 31.90 12.82
CA ALA A 123 14.94 31.65 11.42
C ALA A 123 13.79 30.86 10.79
N ARG A 124 13.48 31.13 9.52
CA ARG A 124 12.53 30.29 8.78
C ARG A 124 13.12 28.90 8.57
N PRO A 125 12.35 27.82 8.78
CA PRO A 125 12.83 26.46 8.53
C PRO A 125 13.12 26.25 7.04
N GLN A 126 14.24 25.60 6.73
CA GLN A 126 14.71 25.34 5.37
C GLN A 126 14.86 23.84 5.14
N TRP A 127 14.36 23.34 4.01
CA TRP A 127 14.39 21.92 3.69
C TRP A 127 14.94 21.74 2.28
N ALA A 128 15.69 20.65 2.06
CA ALA A 128 16.17 20.29 0.74
C ALA A 128 14.98 19.90 -0.15
N GLY A 129 14.65 20.73 -1.15
CA GLY A 129 13.52 20.49 -2.05
C GLY A 129 12.16 21.00 -1.56
N GLY A 130 12.13 21.85 -0.52
CA GLY A 130 10.88 22.38 0.04
C GLY A 130 10.33 21.53 1.19
N ILE A 131 9.18 21.94 1.73
CA ILE A 131 8.58 21.34 2.93
C ILE A 131 8.38 19.83 2.71
N PRO A 132 8.95 18.95 3.56
CA PRO A 132 8.83 17.52 3.36
C PRO A 132 7.37 17.10 3.44
N ALA A 133 6.87 16.43 2.40
CA ALA A 133 5.54 15.86 2.42
C ALA A 133 5.51 14.72 3.45
N ALA A 134 4.68 14.87 4.49
CA ALA A 134 4.49 13.85 5.54
C ALA A 134 3.69 12.61 5.05
N ARG A 135 3.77 12.29 3.76
CA ARG A 135 3.02 11.21 3.13
C ARG A 135 3.88 10.48 2.10
N ARG A 136 3.96 9.16 2.22
CA ARG A 136 4.46 8.29 1.15
C ARG A 136 3.40 8.22 0.06
N VAL A 137 3.74 8.62 -1.16
CA VAL A 137 2.85 8.48 -2.32
C VAL A 137 3.17 7.13 -2.98
N LEU A 138 2.24 6.17 -2.88
CA LEU A 138 2.32 4.90 -3.59
C LEU A 138 1.71 5.08 -4.98
N VAL A 139 2.54 5.05 -6.01
CA VAL A 139 2.08 5.11 -7.41
C VAL A 139 2.12 3.70 -7.99
N LEU A 140 0.95 3.08 -8.12
CA LEU A 140 0.80 1.80 -8.82
C LEU A 140 0.75 2.08 -10.33
N ARG A 141 1.71 1.54 -11.08
CA ARG A 141 1.69 1.55 -12.55
C ARG A 141 1.41 0.15 -13.07
N VAL A 142 0.44 0.04 -13.96
CA VAL A 142 0.19 -1.20 -14.71
C VAL A 142 1.23 -1.26 -15.82
N ASP A 143 2.05 -2.30 -15.81
CA ASP A 143 2.99 -2.55 -16.89
C ASP A 143 2.25 -3.19 -18.07
N SER A 144 2.37 -2.59 -19.25
CA SER A 144 1.68 -3.05 -20.46
C SER A 144 2.65 -3.78 -21.38
N VAL A 145 2.15 -4.67 -22.23
CA VAL A 145 3.01 -5.41 -23.18
C VAL A 145 3.77 -4.42 -24.07
N TRP A 146 5.03 -4.76 -24.40
CA TRP A 146 5.87 -3.93 -25.26
C TRP A 146 5.17 -3.64 -26.61
N ALA A 147 5.02 -2.37 -26.94
CA ALA A 147 4.20 -1.92 -28.07
C ALA A 147 4.56 -2.54 -29.44
N PRO A 148 5.84 -2.66 -29.84
CA PRO A 148 6.18 -3.26 -31.13
C PRO A 148 5.99 -4.78 -31.15
N ALA A 149 6.17 -5.49 -30.02
CA ALA A 149 5.83 -6.92 -29.96
C ALA A 149 4.32 -7.13 -30.18
N ARG A 150 3.48 -6.29 -29.57
CA ARG A 150 2.03 -6.32 -29.80
C ARG A 150 1.69 -6.11 -31.28
N LEU A 151 2.30 -5.11 -31.91
CA LEU A 151 2.06 -4.82 -33.32
C LEU A 151 2.51 -5.96 -34.23
N ALA A 152 3.69 -6.53 -33.99
CA ALA A 152 4.22 -7.64 -34.78
C ALA A 152 3.34 -8.89 -34.70
N VAL A 153 2.85 -9.25 -33.52
CA VAL A 153 1.95 -10.40 -33.35
C VAL A 153 0.59 -10.13 -33.99
N ALA A 154 0.06 -8.90 -33.89
CA ALA A 154 -1.22 -8.53 -34.48
C ALA A 154 -1.18 -8.58 -36.02
N THR A 155 -0.12 -8.10 -36.66
CA THR A 155 0.02 -8.15 -38.12
C THR A 155 0.17 -9.58 -38.63
N LEU A 156 0.94 -10.42 -37.93
CA LEU A 156 1.05 -11.84 -38.23
C LEU A 156 -0.29 -12.57 -38.10
N ALA A 157 -1.04 -12.30 -37.02
CA ALA A 157 -2.36 -12.87 -36.83
C ALA A 157 -3.35 -12.44 -37.92
N ALA A 158 -3.35 -11.16 -38.30
CA ALA A 158 -4.18 -10.64 -39.38
C ALA A 158 -3.86 -11.29 -40.74
N ALA A 159 -2.57 -11.47 -41.06
CA ALA A 159 -2.14 -12.19 -42.25
C ALA A 159 -2.62 -13.66 -42.22
N GLY A 160 -2.54 -14.33 -41.06
CA GLY A 160 -3.05 -15.68 -40.86
C GLY A 160 -4.55 -15.80 -41.12
N VAL A 161 -5.35 -14.85 -40.62
CA VAL A 161 -6.81 -14.80 -40.88
C VAL A 161 -7.09 -14.61 -42.37
N ALA A 162 -6.40 -13.68 -43.03
CA ALA A 162 -6.60 -13.42 -44.46
C ALA A 162 -6.30 -14.67 -45.31
N LEU A 163 -5.19 -15.36 -45.02
CA LEU A 163 -4.82 -16.61 -45.68
C LEU A 163 -5.84 -17.72 -45.42
N ALA A 164 -6.31 -17.89 -44.17
CA ALA A 164 -7.31 -18.89 -43.83
C ALA A 164 -8.65 -18.65 -44.55
N LEU A 165 -9.09 -17.39 -44.64
CA LEU A 165 -10.30 -17.02 -45.40
C LEU A 165 -10.12 -17.24 -46.90
N ALA A 166 -8.97 -16.90 -47.48
CA ALA A 166 -8.68 -17.16 -48.88
C ALA A 166 -8.75 -18.66 -49.19
N PHE A 167 -8.15 -19.51 -48.34
CA PHE A 167 -8.25 -20.96 -48.48
C PHE A 167 -9.67 -21.48 -48.25
N LEU A 168 -10.45 -20.87 -47.36
CA LEU A 168 -11.84 -21.25 -47.15
C LEU A 168 -12.68 -20.98 -48.40
N VAL A 169 -12.56 -19.78 -48.98
CA VAL A 169 -13.24 -19.40 -50.22
C VAL A 169 -12.80 -20.31 -51.37
N PHE A 170 -11.51 -20.60 -51.50
CA PHE A 170 -10.99 -21.52 -52.50
C PHE A 170 -11.58 -22.93 -52.36
N ASN A 171 -11.66 -23.47 -51.13
CA ASN A 171 -12.25 -24.78 -50.86
C ASN A 171 -13.75 -24.82 -51.16
N LEU A 172 -14.48 -23.72 -50.95
CA LEU A 172 -15.90 -23.61 -51.28
C LEU A 172 -16.13 -23.51 -52.79
N HIS A 173 -15.36 -22.66 -53.48
CA HIS A 173 -15.51 -22.41 -54.91
C HIS A 173 -15.19 -23.64 -55.76
N TYR A 174 -14.05 -24.30 -55.51
CA TYR A 174 -13.64 -25.48 -56.28
C TYR A 174 -14.14 -26.81 -55.69
N SER A 175 -15.17 -26.77 -54.83
CA SER A 175 -15.76 -27.94 -54.17
C SER A 175 -16.21 -29.06 -55.13
N LYS A 176 -16.46 -28.74 -56.40
CA LYS A 176 -16.87 -29.70 -57.45
C LYS A 176 -15.70 -30.43 -58.13
N ARG A 177 -14.44 -29.99 -57.97
CA ARG A 177 -13.28 -30.66 -58.61
C ARG A 177 -12.95 -31.98 -57.89
N ARG A 178 -12.64 -33.03 -58.67
CA ARG A 178 -12.38 -34.40 -58.18
C ARG A 178 -11.29 -34.46 -57.09
N SER A 179 -10.21 -33.70 -57.24
CA SER A 179 -9.11 -33.65 -56.26
C SER A 179 -9.54 -33.10 -54.89
N ILE A 180 -10.39 -32.07 -54.88
CA ILE A 180 -10.90 -31.45 -53.64
C ILE A 180 -11.98 -32.32 -52.99
N LYS A 181 -12.77 -33.04 -53.78
CA LYS A 181 -13.76 -33.98 -53.25
C LYS A 181 -13.09 -35.15 -52.50
N LEU A 182 -11.92 -35.59 -52.96
CA LEU A 182 -11.15 -36.67 -52.33
C LEU A 182 -10.54 -36.26 -50.98
N SER A 183 -10.23 -34.97 -50.78
CA SER A 183 -9.55 -34.48 -49.57
C SER A 183 -10.47 -34.23 -48.36
N SER A 184 -11.76 -34.58 -48.46
CA SER A 184 -12.78 -34.35 -47.42
C SER A 184 -13.04 -32.85 -47.15
N PRO A 185 -13.67 -32.13 -48.09
CA PRO A 185 -13.76 -30.66 -48.05
C PRO A 185 -14.51 -30.13 -46.81
N ARG A 186 -15.48 -30.89 -46.28
CA ARG A 186 -16.21 -30.53 -45.05
C ARG A 186 -15.30 -30.49 -43.81
N LEU A 187 -14.38 -31.45 -43.69
CA LEU A 187 -13.41 -31.49 -42.59
C LEU A 187 -12.35 -30.40 -42.75
N ASN A 188 -11.90 -30.14 -43.98
CA ASN A 188 -10.95 -29.06 -44.26
C ASN A 188 -11.54 -27.68 -43.94
N ASN A 189 -12.82 -27.45 -44.28
CA ASN A 189 -13.53 -26.22 -43.93
C ASN A 189 -13.64 -26.05 -42.40
N MET A 190 -13.87 -27.13 -41.66
CA MET A 190 -13.91 -27.09 -40.19
C MET A 190 -12.53 -26.76 -39.58
N THR A 191 -11.44 -27.29 -40.15
CA THR A 191 -10.07 -26.88 -39.76
C THR A 191 -9.84 -25.39 -40.00
N LEU A 192 -10.21 -24.88 -41.18
CA LEU A 192 -9.99 -23.48 -41.55
C LEU A 192 -10.80 -22.53 -40.66
N ILE A 193 -12.03 -22.87 -40.30
CA ILE A 193 -12.83 -22.12 -39.32
C ILE A 193 -12.14 -22.12 -37.95
N GLY A 194 -11.62 -23.28 -37.51
CA GLY A 194 -10.84 -23.37 -36.28
C GLY A 194 -9.60 -22.46 -36.28
N CYS A 195 -8.84 -22.44 -37.38
CA CYS A 195 -7.69 -21.55 -37.55
C CYS A 195 -8.06 -20.06 -37.47
N VAL A 196 -9.16 -19.65 -38.11
CA VAL A 196 -9.67 -18.26 -38.03
C VAL A 196 -9.98 -17.87 -36.59
N LEU A 197 -10.64 -18.74 -35.83
CA LEU A 197 -10.96 -18.49 -34.42
C LEU A 197 -9.68 -18.38 -33.56
N VAL A 198 -8.70 -19.25 -33.76
CA VAL A 198 -7.42 -19.19 -33.02
C VAL A 198 -6.65 -17.92 -33.33
N TYR A 199 -6.50 -17.54 -34.60
CA TYR A 199 -5.81 -16.29 -34.95
C TYR A 199 -6.52 -15.05 -34.40
N THR A 200 -7.86 -15.07 -34.40
CA THR A 200 -8.66 -14.01 -33.79
C THR A 200 -8.44 -13.94 -32.27
N ALA A 201 -8.35 -15.09 -31.59
CA ALA A 201 -8.06 -15.13 -30.16
C ALA A 201 -6.66 -14.58 -29.83
N VAL A 202 -5.65 -14.88 -30.65
CA VAL A 202 -4.28 -14.35 -30.49
C VAL A 202 -4.27 -12.83 -30.64
N ALA A 203 -4.98 -12.29 -31.63
CA ALA A 203 -5.11 -10.85 -31.79
C ALA A 203 -5.80 -10.19 -30.58
N LEU A 204 -6.85 -10.81 -30.04
CA LEU A 204 -7.56 -10.35 -28.85
C LEU A 204 -6.71 -10.42 -27.57
N LEU A 205 -5.77 -11.36 -27.49
CA LEU A 205 -4.89 -11.54 -26.32
C LEU A 205 -3.93 -10.36 -26.14
N GLY A 206 -3.52 -9.70 -27.24
CA GLY A 206 -2.61 -8.56 -27.22
C GLY A 206 -3.26 -7.22 -26.85
N VAL A 207 -4.58 -7.17 -26.70
CA VAL A 207 -5.31 -5.94 -26.32
C VAL A 207 -5.23 -5.75 -24.81
N ASP A 208 -4.58 -4.68 -24.35
CA ASP A 208 -4.42 -4.40 -22.92
C ASP A 208 -5.55 -3.50 -22.38
N ASN A 209 -5.70 -3.42 -21.06
CA ASN A 209 -6.66 -2.54 -20.39
C ASN A 209 -6.49 -1.05 -20.79
N ALA A 210 -5.28 -0.65 -21.18
CA ALA A 210 -4.99 0.71 -21.64
C ALA A 210 -5.62 1.06 -23.00
N THR A 211 -5.94 0.06 -23.83
CA THR A 211 -6.50 0.25 -25.18
C THR A 211 -8.00 -0.07 -25.25
N LEU A 212 -8.57 -0.64 -24.19
CA LEU A 212 -9.97 -1.00 -24.14
C LEU A 212 -10.83 0.24 -23.82
N PRO A 213 -11.85 0.52 -24.64
CA PRO A 213 -12.79 1.59 -24.34
C PRO A 213 -13.65 1.23 -23.13
N SER A 214 -13.99 2.23 -22.31
CA SER A 214 -14.64 2.10 -21.00
C SER A 214 -16.02 1.41 -20.99
N PHE A 215 -16.61 1.15 -22.16
CA PHE A 215 -17.91 0.50 -22.30
C PHE A 215 -17.85 -1.04 -22.24
N VAL A 216 -16.69 -1.66 -22.47
CA VAL A 216 -16.56 -3.13 -22.39
C VAL A 216 -15.92 -3.52 -21.06
N PRO A 217 -16.58 -4.35 -20.23
CA PRO A 217 -15.97 -4.85 -19.01
C PRO A 217 -14.77 -5.76 -19.35
N PHE A 218 -13.60 -5.48 -18.77
CA PHE A 218 -12.38 -6.27 -18.96
C PHE A 218 -12.59 -7.77 -18.66
N SER A 219 -13.46 -8.09 -17.71
CA SER A 219 -13.85 -9.46 -17.35
C SER A 219 -14.52 -10.23 -18.51
N ALA A 220 -15.37 -9.57 -19.31
CA ALA A 220 -16.00 -10.21 -20.45
C ALA A 220 -14.98 -10.51 -21.57
N MET A 221 -13.98 -9.63 -21.77
CA MET A 221 -12.89 -9.87 -22.72
C MET A 221 -11.99 -11.02 -22.28
N CYS A 222 -11.66 -11.11 -20.99
CA CYS A 222 -10.88 -12.21 -20.43
C CYS A 222 -11.57 -13.55 -20.68
N THR A 223 -12.86 -13.60 -20.36
CA THR A 223 -13.72 -14.77 -20.59
C THR A 223 -13.78 -15.13 -22.09
N GLY A 224 -14.08 -14.15 -22.95
CA GLY A 224 -14.18 -14.35 -24.40
C GLY A 224 -12.91 -14.92 -25.04
N ARG A 225 -11.72 -14.49 -24.60
CA ARG A 225 -10.43 -15.01 -25.10
C ARG A 225 -10.31 -16.53 -24.90
N VAL A 226 -10.65 -17.01 -23.71
CA VAL A 226 -10.54 -18.43 -23.36
C VAL A 226 -11.53 -19.27 -24.16
N TYR A 227 -12.78 -18.80 -24.30
CA TYR A 227 -13.80 -19.51 -25.09
C TYR A 227 -13.46 -19.59 -26.58
N ILE A 228 -13.00 -18.48 -27.19
CA ILE A 228 -12.66 -18.48 -28.62
C ILE A 228 -11.43 -19.36 -28.89
N LEU A 229 -10.40 -19.27 -28.03
CA LEU A 229 -9.19 -20.07 -28.17
C LEU A 229 -9.48 -21.57 -28.03
N SER A 230 -10.23 -21.96 -27.00
CA SER A 230 -10.60 -23.36 -26.77
C SER A 230 -11.46 -23.92 -27.91
N ALA A 231 -12.50 -23.20 -28.34
CA ALA A 231 -13.35 -23.61 -29.44
C ALA A 231 -12.56 -23.76 -30.76
N GLY A 232 -11.71 -22.79 -31.09
CA GLY A 232 -10.88 -22.82 -32.29
C GLY A 232 -9.89 -23.99 -32.31
N PHE A 233 -9.22 -24.23 -31.19
CA PHE A 233 -8.30 -25.36 -31.02
C PHE A 233 -9.02 -26.70 -31.18
N SER A 234 -10.15 -26.89 -30.48
CA SER A 234 -10.93 -28.13 -30.55
C SER A 234 -11.45 -28.41 -31.96
N LEU A 235 -11.91 -27.40 -32.70
CA LEU A 235 -12.37 -27.55 -34.08
C LEU A 235 -11.24 -27.96 -35.02
N ALA A 236 -10.06 -27.32 -34.91
CA ALA A 236 -8.91 -27.59 -35.77
C ALA A 236 -8.28 -28.97 -35.53
N PHE A 237 -8.07 -29.33 -34.26
CA PHE A 237 -7.54 -30.64 -33.92
C PHE A 237 -8.57 -31.75 -34.14
N GLY A 238 -9.83 -31.51 -33.78
CA GLY A 238 -10.91 -32.48 -33.96
C GLY A 238 -11.15 -32.85 -35.43
N SER A 239 -11.09 -31.87 -36.34
CA SER A 239 -11.22 -32.14 -37.78
C SER A 239 -10.01 -32.89 -38.35
N MET A 240 -8.80 -32.64 -37.86
CA MET A 240 -7.59 -33.36 -38.25
C MET A 240 -7.67 -34.84 -37.83
N PHE A 241 -8.08 -35.11 -36.58
CA PHE A 241 -8.34 -36.47 -36.09
C PHE A 241 -9.46 -37.17 -36.86
N ALA A 242 -10.56 -36.48 -37.16
CA ALA A 242 -11.64 -37.07 -37.95
C ALA A 242 -11.17 -37.44 -39.38
N LYS A 243 -10.25 -36.64 -39.95
CA LYS A 243 -9.68 -36.89 -41.28
C LYS A 243 -8.76 -38.11 -41.28
N THR A 244 -7.87 -38.23 -40.30
CA THR A 244 -7.00 -39.42 -40.17
C THR A 244 -7.80 -40.67 -39.84
N TYR A 245 -8.81 -40.57 -38.98
CA TYR A 245 -9.73 -41.67 -38.67
C TYR A 245 -10.49 -42.16 -39.91
N ARG A 246 -10.97 -41.23 -40.75
CA ARG A 246 -11.63 -41.59 -42.03
C ARG A 246 -10.69 -42.38 -42.94
N VAL A 247 -9.45 -41.94 -43.07
CA VAL A 247 -8.43 -42.64 -43.89
C VAL A 247 -8.15 -44.03 -43.34
N HIS A 248 -7.89 -44.14 -42.03
CA HIS A 248 -7.68 -45.42 -41.35
C HIS A 248 -8.83 -46.41 -41.58
N ARG A 249 -10.08 -45.95 -41.45
CA ARG A 249 -11.26 -46.77 -41.71
C ARG A 249 -11.41 -47.23 -43.16
N ILE A 250 -11.00 -46.40 -44.12
CA ILE A 250 -11.01 -46.76 -45.53
C ILE A 250 -9.97 -47.87 -45.77
N PHE A 251 -8.74 -47.71 -45.26
CA PHE A 251 -7.70 -48.72 -45.35
C PHE A 251 -8.11 -50.04 -44.68
N ILE A 252 -8.69 -50.01 -43.48
CA ILE A 252 -9.19 -51.23 -42.83
C ILE A 252 -10.25 -51.93 -43.68
N ARG A 253 -11.18 -51.20 -44.31
CA ARG A 253 -12.19 -51.82 -45.18
C ARG A 253 -11.57 -52.50 -46.41
N TYR A 254 -10.53 -51.90 -47.01
CA TYR A 254 -9.82 -52.51 -48.12
C TYR A 254 -8.93 -53.68 -47.69
N VAL A 255 -8.26 -53.58 -46.53
CA VAL A 255 -7.42 -54.64 -45.95
C VAL A 255 -8.27 -55.83 -45.47
N PHE A 256 -9.49 -55.62 -44.98
CA PHE A 256 -10.39 -56.75 -44.68
C PHE A 256 -10.84 -57.51 -45.94
N THR A 257 -10.65 -56.91 -47.13
CA THR A 257 -10.88 -57.56 -48.43
C THR A 257 -9.63 -58.28 -48.95
N ILE A 258 -8.44 -57.98 -48.43
CA ILE A 258 -7.15 -58.57 -48.82
C ILE A 258 -6.36 -58.85 -47.53
N ASN A 259 -6.38 -60.11 -47.06
CA ASN A 259 -5.69 -60.58 -45.84
C ASN A 259 -4.23 -60.08 -45.73
N VAL A 260 -3.99 -58.93 -45.09
CA VAL A 260 -2.64 -58.43 -44.76
C VAL A 260 -2.63 -57.86 -43.33
N PRO A 261 -1.68 -58.27 -42.47
CA PRO A 261 -1.70 -57.93 -41.05
C PRO A 261 -1.42 -56.46 -40.75
N CYS A 262 -2.26 -55.88 -39.90
CA CYS A 262 -2.24 -54.52 -39.37
C CYS A 262 -1.17 -54.33 -38.28
N THR A 263 0.08 -54.01 -38.63
CA THR A 263 1.11 -53.67 -37.62
C THR A 263 1.69 -52.26 -37.74
N VAL A 264 1.45 -51.53 -38.84
CA VAL A 264 2.18 -50.27 -39.11
C VAL A 264 1.41 -49.00 -38.69
N ILE A 265 0.10 -49.06 -38.46
CA ILE A 265 -0.74 -47.84 -38.29
C ILE A 265 -0.85 -47.36 -36.83
N ASN A 266 -0.42 -48.15 -35.84
CA ASN A 266 -0.52 -47.77 -34.43
C ASN A 266 0.52 -46.72 -33.98
N LEU A 267 1.59 -46.47 -34.75
CA LEU A 267 2.69 -45.62 -34.28
C LEU A 267 2.39 -44.11 -34.35
N GLU A 268 1.65 -43.66 -35.38
CA GLU A 268 1.26 -42.25 -35.54
C GLU A 268 0.18 -41.83 -34.53
N ALA A 269 -0.77 -42.72 -34.20
CA ALA A 269 -1.83 -42.44 -33.24
C ALA A 269 -1.31 -42.32 -31.79
N ILE A 270 -0.32 -43.14 -31.43
CA ILE A 270 0.31 -43.12 -30.09
C ILE A 270 1.09 -41.82 -29.86
N LEU A 271 1.74 -41.26 -30.89
CA LEU A 271 2.46 -39.99 -30.78
C LEU A 271 1.53 -38.80 -30.50
N SER A 272 0.32 -38.77 -31.07
CA SER A 272 -0.67 -37.72 -30.79
C SER A 272 -1.28 -37.79 -29.38
N VAL A 273 -1.41 -38.99 -28.81
CA VAL A 273 -1.90 -39.17 -27.43
C VAL A 273 -0.79 -38.83 -26.41
N LEU A 274 0.47 -39.07 -26.75
CA LEU A 274 1.62 -38.67 -25.93
C LEU A 274 1.82 -37.15 -25.85
N PHE A 275 1.43 -36.39 -26.88
CA PHE A 275 1.51 -34.92 -26.86
C PHE A 275 0.46 -34.29 -25.92
N ILE A 276 -0.71 -34.91 -25.78
CA ILE A 276 -1.76 -34.46 -24.84
C ILE A 276 -1.41 -34.77 -23.37
N ARG A 277 -0.65 -35.84 -23.12
CA ARG A 277 -0.13 -36.15 -21.76
C ARG A 277 1.11 -35.33 -21.34
N ARG A 278 1.66 -34.49 -22.22
CA ARG A 278 2.89 -33.72 -21.97
C ARG A 278 2.69 -32.20 -21.94
N LEU A 279 1.47 -31.73 -21.69
CA LEU A 279 1.22 -30.38 -21.20
C LEU A 279 1.27 -30.41 -19.66
N PRO A 280 2.37 -29.95 -19.02
CA PRO A 280 2.42 -29.80 -17.58
C PRO A 280 1.61 -28.56 -17.22
N LEU A 281 0.31 -28.72 -17.02
CA LEU A 281 -0.50 -27.81 -16.23
C LEU A 281 -0.34 -28.21 -14.76
N GLU A 282 0.83 -27.90 -14.17
CA GLU A 282 0.95 -27.74 -12.72
C GLU A 282 2.08 -26.77 -12.35
N ARG A 283 1.71 -25.80 -11.52
CA ARG A 283 2.54 -25.11 -10.51
C ARG A 283 3.73 -24.28 -10.99
N GLN A 284 3.47 -22.98 -11.20
CA GLN A 284 4.23 -21.91 -10.53
C GLN A 284 3.34 -20.64 -10.49
N PHE A 285 2.50 -20.52 -9.46
CA PHE A 285 2.20 -19.20 -8.90
C PHE A 285 2.45 -19.31 -7.40
N LYS A 286 3.42 -18.52 -6.98
CA LYS A 286 3.80 -18.22 -5.60
C LYS A 286 2.87 -17.15 -5.06
#